data_AF-A0A6A0AR14-F1
#
_entry.id   AF-A0A6A0AR14-F1
#
_cell.length_a   1.000
_cell.length_b   1.000
_cell.length_c   1.000
_cell.angle_alpha   90.00
_cell.angle_beta   90.00
_cell.angle_gamma   90.00
#
_symmetry.space_group_name_H-M   'P 1'
#
loop_
_entity.id
_entity.type
_entity.pdbx_description
1 polymer ?
#
loop_
_entity_poly.entity_id
_entity_poly.type
_entity_poly.pdbx_seq_one_letter_code
_entity_poly.pdbx_strand_id
1 'polypeptide(L)'
;MGYELRRWFEDRLPQEISSGERVVALAIADLVWDDSRIGYGRLFTQKLLHKTGFENETQIGKVLGKLAARGIELRVPIAGQDGKPLRNKRGQLVYAHRGHQRTFRVPFESEFPGRPAPYWNDEGERSPDRETNGWRNAERSPARETFNGERSPSREGNKAERSPARESMVTQAGDPIPLTTTTYLPPSVAPRAAATPGRTDGSKTDDDAITAAVDFLMNLPQPWAVGRVSAKATAPQLLEVAAEQGWNLDDQLVTKLTENPGGIRNYRQVLRIRIGDLPKAPPAPAPRATSPLPPWCGECADGARAAEREARLRLVYDDRGHGHPCPKCHPQMTSHAA
;
A
#
# COMPACT_ATOMS: atom_id res chain seq x y z
N MET A 1 7.15 0.46 9.46
CA MET A 1 8.61 0.61 9.64
C MET A 1 9.20 -0.61 8.95
N GLY A 2 10.16 -0.40 8.04
CA GLY A 2 10.54 -1.25 6.90
C GLY A 2 11.01 -2.69 7.13
N TYR A 3 10.60 -3.35 8.21
CA TYR A 3 11.18 -4.63 8.63
C TYR A 3 10.91 -5.77 7.66
N GLU A 4 9.70 -5.82 7.09
CA GLU A 4 9.32 -6.86 6.14
C GLU A 4 10.10 -6.70 4.84
N LEU A 5 10.17 -5.46 4.34
CA LEU A 5 10.88 -5.18 3.11
C LEU A 5 12.39 -5.41 3.25
N ARG A 6 12.96 -5.09 4.41
CA ARG A 6 14.37 -5.37 4.70
C ARG A 6 14.66 -6.87 4.65
N ARG A 7 13.86 -7.71 5.31
CA ARG A 7 14.01 -9.18 5.28
C ARG A 7 13.84 -9.71 3.87
N TRP A 8 12.76 -9.31 3.19
CA TRP A 8 12.50 -9.68 1.80
C TRP A 8 13.69 -9.38 0.88
N PHE A 9 14.34 -8.23 1.10
CA PHE A 9 15.49 -7.80 0.31
C PHE A 9 16.77 -8.56 0.67
N GLU A 10 17.00 -8.82 1.95
CA GLU A 10 18.14 -9.59 2.45
C GLU A 10 18.23 -10.98 1.82
N ASP A 11 17.10 -11.68 1.72
CA ASP A 11 17.00 -13.03 1.16
C ASP A 11 17.27 -13.10 -0.35
N ARG A 12 17.10 -11.97 -1.05
CA ARG A 12 17.19 -11.89 -2.52
C ARG A 12 18.49 -11.24 -3.00
N LEU A 13 19.16 -10.45 -2.18
CA LEU A 13 20.41 -9.78 -2.56
C LEU A 13 21.50 -10.79 -2.97
N PRO A 14 22.10 -10.64 -4.18
CA PRO A 14 23.14 -11.57 -4.66
C PRO A 14 24.30 -11.69 -3.68
N GLN A 15 24.90 -12.87 -3.58
CA GLN A 15 26.00 -13.12 -2.66
C GLN A 15 27.29 -12.41 -3.10
N GLU A 16 27.42 -12.10 -4.39
CA GLU A 16 28.59 -11.47 -5.00
C GLU A 16 28.66 -9.94 -4.76
N ILE A 17 27.68 -9.36 -4.06
CA ILE A 17 27.72 -7.96 -3.64
C ILE A 17 28.64 -7.74 -2.46
N SER A 18 29.39 -6.65 -2.52
CA SER A 18 30.26 -6.26 -1.42
C SER A 18 29.45 -5.95 -0.16
N SER A 19 30.08 -6.05 1.01
CA SER A 19 29.45 -5.71 2.29
C SER A 19 28.88 -4.28 2.29
N GLY A 20 29.59 -3.32 1.70
CA GLY A 20 29.12 -1.94 1.57
C GLY A 20 27.88 -1.80 0.68
N GLU A 21 27.81 -2.54 -0.43
CA GLU A 21 26.61 -2.58 -1.29
C GLU A 21 25.41 -3.16 -0.55
N ARG A 22 25.61 -4.27 0.19
CA ARG A 22 24.58 -4.91 1.00
C ARG A 22 24.07 -3.97 2.09
N VAL A 23 24.96 -3.31 2.83
CA VAL A 23 24.58 -2.38 3.91
C VAL A 23 23.75 -1.20 3.38
N VAL A 24 24.12 -0.60 2.24
CA VAL A 24 23.33 0.48 1.62
C VAL A 24 21.96 -0.02 1.18
N ALA A 25 21.91 -1.17 0.51
CA ALA A 25 20.68 -1.77 0.02
C ALA A 25 19.68 -2.06 1.17
N LEU A 26 20.15 -2.69 2.24
CA LEU A 26 19.33 -3.01 3.42
C LEU A 26 18.92 -1.77 4.20
N ALA A 27 19.80 -0.77 4.32
CA ALA A 27 19.46 0.49 4.98
C ALA A 27 18.40 1.29 4.22
N ILE A 28 18.40 1.24 2.87
CA ILE A 28 17.31 1.82 2.07
C ILE A 28 16.02 1.05 2.31
N ALA A 29 16.04 -0.29 2.26
CA ALA A 29 14.85 -1.11 2.50
C ALA A 29 14.23 -0.87 3.89
N ASP A 30 15.06 -0.63 4.90
CA ASP A 30 14.63 -0.29 6.27
C ASP A 30 13.96 1.10 6.38
N LEU A 31 14.35 2.05 5.52
CA LEU A 31 13.92 3.46 5.58
C LEU A 31 12.72 3.79 4.68
N VAL A 32 12.47 3.02 3.62
CA VAL A 32 11.31 3.22 2.75
C VAL A 32 10.02 2.70 3.43
N TRP A 33 8.85 3.12 2.94
CA TRP A 33 7.58 2.57 3.42
C TRP A 33 7.32 1.20 2.81
N ASP A 34 6.95 0.21 3.62
CA ASP A 34 6.69 -1.17 3.18
C ASP A 34 5.67 -1.23 2.03
N ASP A 35 4.53 -0.55 2.17
CA ASP A 35 3.43 -0.58 1.19
C ASP A 35 3.80 0.01 -0.18
N SER A 36 4.51 1.14 -0.18
CA SER A 36 4.84 1.84 -1.42
C SER A 36 6.21 1.46 -1.98
N ARG A 37 7.05 0.82 -1.15
CA ARG A 37 8.48 0.58 -1.38
C ARG A 37 9.30 1.82 -1.71
N ILE A 38 8.75 3.02 -1.48
CA ILE A 38 9.36 4.31 -1.83
C ILE A 38 9.77 5.04 -0.56
N GLY A 39 10.86 5.79 -0.62
CA GLY A 39 11.28 6.70 0.43
C GLY A 39 11.87 7.97 -0.17
N TYR A 40 11.46 9.10 0.40
CA TYR A 40 11.95 10.43 0.04
C TYR A 40 11.97 11.34 1.27
N GLY A 41 12.56 12.52 1.12
CA GLY A 41 12.57 13.55 2.16
C GLY A 41 13.95 14.14 2.40
N ARG A 42 13.98 15.36 2.94
CA ARG A 42 15.24 16.08 3.24
C ARG A 42 16.15 15.33 4.21
N LEU A 43 15.56 14.62 5.17
CA LEU A 43 16.30 13.85 6.18
C LEU A 43 16.63 12.42 5.72
N PHE A 44 16.12 11.96 4.57
CA PHE A 44 16.30 10.57 4.14
C PHE A 44 17.79 10.26 3.95
N THR A 45 18.51 11.10 3.21
CA THR A 45 19.94 10.89 2.96
C THR A 45 20.76 10.98 4.25
N GLN A 46 20.40 11.87 5.18
CA GLN A 46 21.08 11.99 6.48
C GLN A 46 20.91 10.72 7.31
N LYS A 47 19.68 10.16 7.36
CA LYS A 47 19.42 8.88 8.02
C LYS A 47 20.17 7.73 7.36
N LEU A 48 20.25 7.75 6.02
CA LEU A 48 20.97 6.75 5.26
C LEU A 48 22.48 6.79 5.55
N LEU A 49 23.10 7.98 5.56
CA LEU A 49 24.50 8.17 5.95
C LEU A 49 24.74 7.66 7.38
N HIS A 50 23.88 8.06 8.33
CA HIS A 50 23.98 7.62 9.72
C HIS A 50 23.90 6.08 9.85
N LYS A 51 22.93 5.43 9.19
CA LYS A 51 22.75 3.97 9.27
C LYS A 51 23.87 3.17 8.61
N THR A 52 24.48 3.72 7.57
CA THR A 52 25.48 3.02 6.76
C THR A 52 26.92 3.30 7.19
N GLY A 53 27.15 4.39 7.94
CA GLY A 53 28.48 4.83 8.35
C GLY A 53 29.31 5.49 7.25
N PHE A 54 28.71 5.77 6.08
CA PHE A 54 29.39 6.54 5.03
C PHE A 54 29.50 8.02 5.41
N GLU A 55 30.63 8.64 5.07
CA GLU A 55 30.94 10.02 5.44
C GLU A 55 30.15 11.03 4.61
N ASN A 56 29.87 10.70 3.35
CA ASN A 56 29.25 11.63 2.41
C ASN A 56 28.37 10.94 1.35
N GLU A 57 27.49 11.73 0.74
CA GLU A 57 26.54 11.26 -0.27
C GLU A 57 27.23 10.73 -1.54
N THR A 58 28.44 11.20 -1.82
CA THR A 58 29.21 10.78 -3.00
C THR A 58 29.60 9.31 -2.90
N GLN A 59 29.98 8.83 -1.71
CA GLN A 59 30.26 7.42 -1.45
C GLN A 59 29.01 6.55 -1.69
N ILE A 60 27.86 6.96 -1.14
CA ILE A 60 26.57 6.30 -1.40
C ILE A 60 26.26 6.28 -2.90
N GLY A 61 26.45 7.40 -3.60
CA GLY A 61 26.22 7.49 -5.04
C GLY A 61 27.06 6.50 -5.86
N LYS A 62 28.32 6.29 -5.47
CA LYS A 62 29.20 5.27 -6.10
C LYS A 62 28.67 3.86 -5.86
N VAL A 63 28.26 3.54 -4.63
CA VAL A 63 27.70 2.23 -4.27
C VAL A 63 26.41 1.96 -5.05
N LEU A 64 25.50 2.94 -5.12
CA LEU A 64 24.27 2.84 -5.91
C LEU A 64 24.55 2.67 -7.41
N GLY A 65 25.60 3.32 -7.93
CA GLY A 65 26.03 3.10 -9.31
C GLY A 65 26.49 1.67 -9.58
N LYS A 66 27.21 1.04 -8.64
CA LYS A 66 27.62 -0.36 -8.75
C LYS A 66 26.44 -1.34 -8.65
N LEU A 67 25.51 -1.08 -7.73
CA LEU A 67 24.26 -1.84 -7.62
C LEU A 67 23.45 -1.77 -8.93
N ALA A 68 23.30 -0.57 -9.49
CA ALA A 68 22.59 -0.38 -10.77
C ALA A 68 23.29 -1.08 -11.94
N ALA A 69 24.63 -1.10 -11.98
CA ALA A 69 25.39 -1.85 -12.98
C ALA A 69 25.16 -3.37 -12.90
N ARG A 70 24.68 -3.86 -11.76
CA ARG A 70 24.28 -5.26 -11.53
C ARG A 70 22.78 -5.49 -11.69
N GLY A 71 22.05 -4.51 -12.23
CA GLY A 71 20.60 -4.57 -12.43
C GLY A 71 19.76 -4.21 -11.19
N ILE A 72 20.38 -3.80 -10.08
CA ILE A 72 19.67 -3.43 -8.84
C ILE A 72 19.57 -1.90 -8.77
N GLU A 73 18.56 -1.33 -9.42
CA GLU A 73 18.34 0.12 -9.39
C GLU A 73 17.44 0.54 -8.23
N LEU A 74 18.06 1.16 -7.21
CA LEU A 74 17.37 1.63 -6.01
C LEU A 74 16.93 3.10 -6.09
N ARG A 75 17.29 3.82 -7.16
CA ARG A 75 16.95 5.23 -7.33
C ARG A 75 15.77 5.38 -8.27
N VAL A 76 14.88 6.30 -7.96
CA VAL A 76 13.77 6.66 -8.85
C VAL A 76 14.22 7.81 -9.74
N PRO A 77 14.14 7.68 -11.08
CA PRO A 77 14.47 8.78 -11.98
C PRO A 77 13.45 9.91 -11.80
N ILE A 78 13.91 11.15 -11.91
CA ILE A 78 13.05 12.33 -11.80
C ILE A 78 12.13 12.37 -13.02
N ALA A 79 10.82 12.43 -12.78
CA ALA A 79 9.84 12.63 -13.85
C ALA A 79 9.74 14.12 -14.21
N GLY A 80 9.66 14.43 -15.51
CA GLY A 80 9.29 15.75 -15.99
C GLY A 80 7.81 16.06 -15.77
N GLN A 81 7.37 17.24 -16.20
CA GLN A 81 5.95 17.64 -16.14
C GLN A 81 5.04 16.66 -16.91
N ASP A 82 5.58 16.04 -17.97
CA ASP A 82 4.89 15.05 -18.79
C ASP A 82 4.82 13.65 -18.15
N GLY A 83 5.31 13.48 -16.93
CA GLY A 83 5.41 12.19 -16.24
C GLY A 83 6.51 11.25 -16.77
N LYS A 84 7.19 11.63 -17.87
CA LYS A 84 8.29 10.83 -18.43
C LYS A 84 9.60 11.03 -17.65
N PRO A 85 10.45 9.99 -17.51
CA PRO A 85 11.75 10.12 -16.87
C PRO A 85 12.63 11.14 -17.59
N LEU A 86 13.15 12.10 -16.84
CA LEU A 86 14.05 13.13 -17.36
C LEU A 86 15.38 12.50 -17.75
N ARG A 87 15.83 12.80 -18.97
CA ARG A 87 17.12 12.35 -19.51
C ARG A 87 18.06 13.54 -19.70
N ASN A 88 19.34 13.34 -19.43
CA ASN A 88 20.36 14.33 -19.71
C ASN A 88 20.66 14.41 -21.23
N LYS A 89 21.51 15.35 -21.64
CA LYS A 89 21.94 15.49 -23.05
C LYS A 89 22.60 14.24 -23.63
N ARG A 90 23.04 13.31 -22.79
CA ARG A 90 23.65 12.02 -23.16
C ARG A 90 22.65 10.86 -23.16
N GLY A 91 21.35 11.14 -23.00
CA GLY A 91 20.28 10.14 -22.94
C GLY A 91 20.18 9.36 -21.62
N GLN A 92 21.01 9.66 -20.62
CA GLN A 92 21.02 8.96 -19.33
C GLN A 92 19.94 9.53 -18.39
N LEU A 93 19.35 8.66 -17.57
CA LEU A 93 18.35 9.05 -16.59
C LEU A 93 18.93 9.99 -15.52
N VAL A 94 18.15 11.02 -15.16
CA VAL A 94 18.51 11.97 -14.12
C VAL A 94 17.84 11.57 -12.81
N TYR A 95 18.63 11.26 -11.79
CA TYR A 95 18.14 10.85 -10.47
C TYR A 95 18.22 11.95 -9.40
N ALA A 96 18.99 13.00 -9.68
CA ALA A 96 19.18 14.11 -8.76
C ALA A 96 19.45 15.39 -9.55
N HIS A 97 18.84 16.50 -9.14
CA HIS A 97 19.24 17.83 -9.56
C HIS A 97 18.98 18.84 -8.44
N ARG A 98 19.60 20.01 -8.54
CA ARG A 98 19.48 21.07 -7.53
C ARG A 98 18.00 21.46 -7.36
N GLY A 99 17.51 21.38 -6.14
CA GLY A 99 16.12 21.72 -5.79
C GLY A 99 15.13 20.54 -5.82
N HIS A 100 15.54 19.36 -6.29
CA HIS A 100 14.69 18.16 -6.23
C HIS A 100 15.17 17.17 -5.18
N GLN A 101 14.20 16.59 -4.48
CA GLN A 101 14.47 15.56 -3.49
C GLN A 101 14.81 14.24 -4.19
N ARG A 102 15.87 13.58 -3.72
CA ARG A 102 16.18 12.23 -4.17
C ARG A 102 15.11 11.28 -3.63
N THR A 103 14.64 10.42 -4.51
CA THR A 103 13.66 9.39 -4.18
C THR A 103 14.30 8.04 -4.40
N PHE A 104 14.16 7.17 -3.42
CA PHE A 104 14.65 5.80 -3.43
C PHE A 104 13.47 4.85 -3.49
N ARG A 105 13.67 3.71 -4.15
CA ARG A 105 12.71 2.61 -4.13
C ARG A 105 13.40 1.27 -3.96
N VAL A 106 12.72 0.32 -3.34
CA VAL A 106 13.09 -1.09 -3.42
C VAL A 106 12.34 -1.70 -4.61
N PRO A 107 13.05 -2.34 -5.57
CA PRO A 107 12.42 -2.96 -6.74
C PRO A 107 11.40 -4.04 -6.36
N PHE A 108 10.48 -4.32 -7.29
CA PHE A 108 9.60 -5.49 -7.18
C PHE A 108 10.34 -6.77 -7.56
N GLU A 109 9.75 -7.92 -7.23
CA GLU A 109 10.31 -9.23 -7.57
C GLU A 109 10.55 -9.40 -9.07
N SER A 110 9.63 -8.90 -9.90
CA SER A 110 9.76 -8.93 -11.37
C SER A 110 10.88 -8.06 -11.94
N GLU A 111 11.31 -7.04 -11.19
CA GLU A 111 12.38 -6.12 -11.61
C GLU A 111 13.75 -6.56 -11.07
N PHE A 112 13.76 -7.50 -10.13
CA PHE A 112 14.97 -7.86 -9.41
C PHE A 112 15.72 -8.96 -10.19
N PRO A 113 17.01 -8.79 -10.51
CA PRO A 113 17.78 -9.78 -11.26
C PRO A 113 18.13 -11.04 -10.45
N GLY A 114 17.60 -11.16 -9.24
CA GLY A 114 17.95 -12.19 -8.26
C GLY A 114 17.27 -13.52 -8.53
N ARG A 115 17.94 -14.57 -8.05
CA ARG A 115 17.41 -15.92 -7.94
C ARG A 115 16.16 -15.91 -7.03
N PRO A 116 15.22 -16.86 -7.20
CA PRO A 116 14.18 -17.08 -6.19
C PRO A 116 14.83 -17.23 -4.82
N ALA A 117 14.18 -16.68 -3.79
CA ALA A 117 14.68 -16.76 -2.42
C ALA A 117 15.04 -18.22 -2.08
N PRO A 118 16.15 -18.47 -1.37
CA PRO A 118 16.46 -19.81 -0.90
C PRO A 118 15.25 -20.37 -0.16
N TYR A 119 14.85 -21.59 -0.52
CA TYR A 119 13.79 -22.28 0.19
C TYR A 119 14.37 -22.78 1.52
N TRP A 120 14.29 -21.95 2.56
CA TRP A 120 14.53 -22.36 3.93
C TRP A 120 13.33 -23.22 4.35
N ASN A 121 13.52 -24.54 4.34
CA ASN A 121 12.53 -25.50 4.81
C ASN A 121 12.38 -25.37 6.34
N ASP A 122 11.61 -24.39 6.81
CA ASP A 122 11.34 -24.16 8.23
C ASP A 122 10.52 -25.30 8.87
N GLU A 123 10.07 -26.30 8.10
CA GLU A 123 9.36 -27.47 8.63
C GLU A 123 10.26 -28.42 9.44
N GLY A 124 11.60 -28.33 9.30
CA GLY A 124 12.55 -29.19 10.02
C GLY A 124 13.10 -28.61 11.33
N GLU A 125 13.06 -27.30 11.50
CA GLU A 125 13.59 -26.61 12.70
C GLU A 125 12.44 -26.27 13.66
N ARG A 126 11.66 -27.29 14.03
CA ARG A 126 10.83 -27.19 15.23
C ARG A 126 11.80 -27.00 16.39
N SER A 127 11.76 -25.82 17.02
CA SER A 127 12.48 -25.52 18.27
C SER A 127 12.50 -26.77 19.12
N PRO A 128 13.68 -27.27 19.57
CA PRO A 128 13.71 -28.42 20.48
C PRO A 128 12.75 -28.10 21.60
N ASP A 129 11.72 -28.94 21.69
CA ASP A 129 10.62 -28.78 22.62
C ASP A 129 11.22 -28.43 23.98
N ARG A 130 10.65 -27.38 24.56
CA ARG A 130 10.84 -26.97 25.94
C ARG A 130 10.62 -28.20 26.83
N GLU A 131 11.72 -28.91 27.09
CA GLU A 131 11.72 -30.10 27.90
C GLU A 131 11.10 -29.74 29.24
N THR A 132 10.05 -30.50 29.50
CA THR A 132 9.22 -30.43 30.69
C THR A 132 10.00 -31.06 31.84
N ASN A 133 11.07 -30.39 32.31
CA ASN A 133 11.78 -30.83 33.50
C ASN A 133 11.22 -30.11 34.73
N GLY A 134 10.33 -30.84 35.39
CA GLY A 134 9.80 -30.50 36.69
C GLY A 134 10.89 -30.48 37.75
N TRP A 135 11.00 -29.35 38.42
CA TRP A 135 11.49 -29.28 39.80
C TRP A 135 10.55 -28.37 40.57
N ARG A 136 9.60 -28.99 41.27
CA ARG A 136 8.93 -28.38 42.43
C ARG A 136 9.94 -28.32 43.57
N ASN A 137 9.86 -27.21 44.32
CA ASN A 137 10.32 -27.00 45.69
C ASN A 137 11.83 -26.85 45.92
N ALA A 138 12.27 -25.59 46.04
CA ALA A 138 13.04 -25.15 47.20
C ALA A 138 12.89 -23.64 47.38
N GLU A 139 12.15 -23.25 48.40
CA GLU A 139 12.21 -21.93 49.01
C GLU A 139 13.64 -21.64 49.46
N ARG A 140 14.24 -20.52 49.01
CA ARG A 140 15.14 -19.68 49.82
C ARG A 140 15.54 -18.43 49.04
N SER A 141 15.01 -17.30 49.46
CA SER A 141 15.76 -16.04 49.44
C SER A 141 16.99 -16.19 50.35
N PRO A 142 18.11 -15.52 50.04
CA PRO A 142 18.27 -14.20 50.63
C PRO A 142 18.86 -13.14 49.69
N ALA A 143 18.57 -11.90 50.08
CA ALA A 143 19.15 -10.67 49.60
C ALA A 143 20.58 -10.45 50.13
N ARG A 144 21.25 -9.45 49.51
CA ARG A 144 22.42 -8.69 49.97
C ARG A 144 23.76 -9.43 50.06
N GLU A 145 24.72 -8.99 49.26
CA GLU A 145 25.96 -8.31 49.72
C GLU A 145 26.90 -8.07 48.52
N THR A 146 27.06 -6.80 48.11
CA THR A 146 28.32 -6.04 48.14
C THR A 146 29.47 -6.61 47.30
N PHE A 147 29.83 -5.90 46.24
CA PHE A 147 31.24 -5.73 45.89
C PHE A 147 31.50 -4.29 45.46
N ASN A 148 32.17 -3.55 46.35
CA ASN A 148 32.76 -2.25 46.10
C ASN A 148 34.18 -2.46 45.55
N GLY A 149 34.55 -1.65 44.56
CA GLY A 149 35.85 -0.95 44.48
C GLY A 149 37.10 -1.76 44.17
N GLU A 150 37.81 -1.35 43.10
CA GLU A 150 39.27 -1.06 43.05
C GLU A 150 39.65 -0.96 41.55
N ARG A 151 39.72 0.24 40.98
CA ARG A 151 40.87 1.15 40.88
C ARG A 151 42.11 0.50 40.25
N SER A 152 42.47 1.06 39.09
CA SER A 152 43.58 0.76 38.19
C SER A 152 44.96 0.66 38.84
N PRO A 153 45.94 0.20 38.05
CA PRO A 153 47.08 1.08 37.79
C PRO A 153 47.38 1.23 36.29
N SER A 154 47.62 2.49 35.93
CA SER A 154 48.38 2.92 34.77
C SER A 154 49.80 2.35 34.80
N ARG A 155 50.47 2.25 33.64
CA ARG A 155 51.67 3.06 33.30
C ARG A 155 52.58 2.39 32.25
N GLU A 156 53.05 3.24 31.32
CA GLU A 156 54.24 3.13 30.46
C GLU A 156 54.25 2.02 29.38
N GLY A 157 54.70 2.27 28.16
CA GLY A 157 55.36 3.42 27.56
C GLY A 157 56.14 2.95 26.32
N ASN A 158 56.26 3.83 25.31
CA ASN A 158 57.12 3.70 24.12
C ASN A 158 56.68 2.59 23.12
N LYS A 159 56.87 2.66 21.81
CA LYS A 159 57.70 3.51 20.93
C LYS A 159 57.15 3.36 19.51
N ALA A 160 57.31 4.40 18.70
CA ALA A 160 57.04 4.36 17.27
C ALA A 160 57.98 3.38 16.54
N GLU A 161 57.43 2.57 15.64
CA GLU A 161 58.16 2.01 14.51
C GLU A 161 57.41 2.30 13.20
N ARG A 162 58.12 3.02 12.33
CA ARG A 162 57.78 3.30 10.95
C ARG A 162 58.24 2.13 10.06
N SER A 163 57.54 2.03 8.92
CA SER A 163 58.02 1.68 7.57
C SER A 163 57.51 0.33 7.02
N PRO A 164 57.47 0.14 5.67
CA PRO A 164 57.85 1.06 4.59
C PRO A 164 56.78 1.28 3.50
N ALA A 165 57.03 2.35 2.75
CA ALA A 165 56.46 2.64 1.45
C ALA A 165 56.79 1.56 0.41
N ARG A 166 55.84 1.29 -0.49
CA ARG A 166 56.14 0.75 -1.82
C ARG A 166 55.64 1.74 -2.86
N GLU A 167 56.60 2.40 -3.48
CA GLU A 167 56.50 2.95 -4.82
C GLU A 167 56.41 1.78 -5.81
N SER A 168 55.55 1.88 -6.81
CA SER A 168 55.70 1.14 -8.07
C SER A 168 54.95 1.87 -9.20
N MET A 169 55.75 2.63 -9.94
CA MET A 169 55.70 2.93 -11.38
C MET A 169 54.35 3.05 -12.09
N VAL A 170 54.15 4.26 -12.58
CA VAL A 170 53.45 4.68 -13.79
C VAL A 170 53.86 3.84 -15.01
N THR A 171 52.89 3.39 -15.80
CA THR A 171 53.00 3.37 -17.27
C THR A 171 51.79 4.07 -17.87
N GLN A 172 52.07 5.15 -18.59
CA GLN A 172 51.18 5.95 -19.41
C GLN A 172 51.41 5.59 -20.88
N ALA A 173 50.33 5.27 -21.59
CA ALA A 173 50.10 5.20 -23.05
C ALA A 173 49.05 4.09 -23.26
N GLY A 174 47.95 4.25 -24.00
CA GLY A 174 47.70 5.06 -25.18
C GLY A 174 47.07 4.13 -26.22
N ASP A 175 45.74 4.19 -26.32
CA ASP A 175 44.88 3.80 -27.45
C ASP A 175 44.75 2.30 -27.88
N PRO A 176 43.74 1.94 -28.70
CA PRO A 176 42.32 2.31 -28.64
C PRO A 176 41.37 1.08 -28.66
N ILE A 177 40.09 1.36 -28.45
CA ILE A 177 38.93 0.46 -28.47
C ILE A 177 38.77 -0.20 -29.85
N PRO A 178 38.61 -1.53 -29.98
CA PRO A 178 38.08 -2.11 -31.20
C PRO A 178 36.55 -1.87 -31.27
N LEU A 179 36.16 -1.00 -32.20
CA LEU A 179 34.81 -0.86 -32.73
C LEU A 179 34.38 -2.18 -33.38
N THR A 180 33.49 -2.94 -32.74
CA THR A 180 32.64 -3.90 -33.45
C THR A 180 31.27 -3.28 -33.64
N THR A 181 31.14 -2.63 -34.79
CA THR A 181 29.88 -2.33 -35.48
C THR A 181 29.14 -3.66 -35.72
N THR A 182 28.03 -3.88 -35.03
CA THR A 182 27.03 -4.88 -35.46
C THR A 182 25.80 -4.12 -35.90
N THR A 183 25.77 -3.85 -37.20
CA THR A 183 24.59 -3.49 -37.96
C THR A 183 23.66 -4.70 -37.98
N TYR A 184 22.56 -4.66 -37.24
CA TYR A 184 21.42 -5.54 -37.50
C TYR A 184 20.27 -4.67 -38.02
N LEU A 185 20.12 -4.68 -39.34
CA LEU A 185 18.89 -4.28 -40.00
C LEU A 185 17.83 -5.37 -39.73
N PRO A 186 16.58 -5.00 -39.41
CA PRO A 186 15.50 -5.96 -39.23
C PRO A 186 15.02 -6.49 -40.59
N PRO A 187 14.63 -7.76 -40.73
CA PRO A 187 13.84 -8.19 -41.87
C PRO A 187 12.41 -7.65 -41.73
N SER A 188 12.04 -6.86 -42.74
CA SER A 188 10.69 -6.43 -43.07
C SER A 188 9.75 -7.64 -43.13
N VAL A 189 8.75 -7.68 -42.25
CA VAL A 189 7.57 -8.53 -42.41
C VAL A 189 6.36 -7.61 -42.36
N ALA A 190 5.63 -7.58 -43.48
CA ALA A 190 4.41 -6.82 -43.66
C ALA A 190 3.36 -7.14 -42.58
N PRO A 191 2.52 -6.17 -42.18
CA PRO A 191 1.44 -6.43 -41.24
C PRO A 191 0.36 -7.26 -41.95
N ARG A 192 0.26 -8.54 -41.55
CA ARG A 192 -0.91 -9.36 -41.85
C ARG A 192 -2.06 -8.85 -40.99
N ALA A 193 -2.99 -8.16 -41.64
CA ALA A 193 -4.30 -7.85 -41.08
C ALA A 193 -4.95 -9.14 -40.57
N ALA A 194 -5.00 -9.29 -39.25
CA ALA A 194 -5.87 -10.25 -38.57
C ALA A 194 -7.02 -9.44 -37.99
N ALA A 195 -8.20 -9.72 -38.53
CA ALA A 195 -9.45 -9.10 -38.18
C ALA A 195 -9.76 -9.27 -36.69
N THR A 196 -9.95 -8.16 -36.00
CA THR A 196 -10.66 -8.07 -34.73
C THR A 196 -12.13 -8.38 -35.00
N PRO A 197 -12.77 -9.41 -34.40
CA PRO A 197 -14.21 -9.43 -34.33
C PRO A 197 -14.63 -8.34 -33.32
N GLY A 198 -15.53 -7.47 -33.78
CA GLY A 198 -15.93 -6.24 -33.09
C GLY A 198 -16.46 -6.47 -31.69
N ARG A 199 -16.03 -5.57 -30.78
CA ARG A 199 -16.70 -5.26 -29.51
C ARG A 199 -16.79 -3.75 -29.41
N THR A 200 -17.62 -3.14 -30.25
CA THR A 200 -17.82 -1.68 -30.29
C THR A 200 -18.95 -1.19 -29.39
N ASP A 201 -19.74 -2.09 -28.78
CA ASP A 201 -20.82 -1.71 -27.86
C ASP A 201 -20.41 -1.67 -26.37
N GLY A 202 -19.24 -2.21 -26.00
CA GLY A 202 -18.79 -2.22 -24.59
C GLY A 202 -18.14 -0.90 -24.14
N SER A 203 -17.45 -0.20 -25.04
CA SER A 203 -16.62 0.96 -24.66
C SER A 203 -17.42 2.14 -24.11
N LYS A 204 -18.67 2.32 -24.57
CA LYS A 204 -19.48 3.47 -24.19
C LYS A 204 -20.07 3.29 -22.78
N THR A 205 -20.52 2.09 -22.44
CA THR A 205 -21.02 1.76 -21.11
C THR A 205 -19.91 1.83 -20.06
N ASP A 206 -18.70 1.40 -20.41
CA ASP A 206 -17.54 1.49 -19.51
C ASP A 206 -17.12 2.94 -19.26
N ASP A 207 -17.11 3.80 -20.29
CA ASP A 207 -16.81 5.23 -20.14
C ASP A 207 -17.87 5.97 -19.29
N ASP A 208 -19.16 5.64 -19.49
CA ASP A 208 -20.26 6.19 -18.68
C ASP A 208 -20.15 5.76 -17.21
N ALA A 209 -19.79 4.49 -16.96
CA ALA A 209 -19.58 3.96 -15.60
C ALA A 209 -18.38 4.64 -14.91
N ILE A 210 -17.27 4.82 -15.62
CA ILE A 210 -16.09 5.53 -15.10
C ILE A 210 -16.47 6.97 -14.76
N THR A 211 -17.25 7.65 -15.61
CA THR A 211 -17.72 9.01 -15.35
C THR A 211 -18.59 9.07 -14.11
N ALA A 212 -19.55 8.14 -13.95
CA ALA A 212 -20.38 8.05 -12.75
C ALA A 212 -19.55 7.79 -11.47
N ALA A 213 -18.54 6.92 -11.53
CA ALA A 213 -17.64 6.66 -10.40
C ALA A 213 -16.76 7.88 -10.04
N VAL A 214 -16.31 8.65 -11.05
CA VAL A 214 -15.59 9.91 -10.82
C VAL A 214 -16.49 10.91 -10.09
N ASP A 215 -17.72 11.09 -10.56
CA ASP A 215 -18.68 12.02 -9.95
C ASP A 215 -19.06 11.56 -8.52
N PHE A 216 -19.24 10.26 -8.31
CA PHE A 216 -19.48 9.68 -6.99
C PHE A 216 -18.35 10.03 -6.00
N LEU A 217 -17.09 9.80 -6.39
CA LEU A 217 -15.92 10.09 -5.56
C LEU A 217 -15.73 11.59 -5.28
N MET A 218 -16.10 12.45 -6.23
CA MET A 218 -16.06 13.91 -6.06
C MET A 218 -17.15 14.43 -5.11
N ASN A 219 -18.29 13.74 -5.04
CA ASN A 219 -19.46 14.12 -4.25
C ASN A 219 -19.53 13.44 -2.87
N LEU A 220 -18.48 12.72 -2.45
CA LEU A 220 -18.42 12.17 -1.10
C LEU A 220 -18.50 13.30 -0.04
N PRO A 221 -19.08 13.03 1.14
CA PRO A 221 -19.09 13.98 2.26
C PRO A 221 -17.68 14.48 2.60
N GLN A 222 -17.55 15.77 2.90
CA GLN A 222 -16.29 16.31 3.42
C GLN A 222 -15.96 15.63 4.75
N PRO A 223 -14.68 15.30 5.02
CA PRO A 223 -13.47 15.64 4.26
C PRO A 223 -13.01 14.56 3.26
N TRP A 224 -13.88 13.61 2.89
CA TRP A 224 -13.56 12.47 2.03
C TRP A 224 -13.61 12.75 0.54
N ALA A 225 -14.27 13.84 0.12
CA ALA A 225 -14.32 14.27 -1.26
C ALA A 225 -12.91 14.37 -1.88
N VAL A 226 -12.72 13.73 -3.03
CA VAL A 226 -11.46 13.81 -3.78
C VAL A 226 -11.57 14.77 -4.96
N GLY A 227 -10.45 15.42 -5.30
CA GLY A 227 -10.41 16.28 -6.49
C GLY A 227 -10.46 15.47 -7.79
N ARG A 228 -10.90 16.12 -8.88
CA ARG A 228 -11.11 15.51 -10.21
C ARG A 228 -9.99 14.60 -10.70
N VAL A 229 -8.73 15.01 -10.52
CA VAL A 229 -7.57 14.22 -10.97
C VAL A 229 -7.44 12.91 -10.19
N SER A 230 -7.60 12.98 -8.86
CA SER A 230 -7.54 11.80 -7.99
C SER A 230 -8.75 10.90 -8.18
N ALA A 231 -9.94 11.49 -8.39
CA ALA A 231 -11.16 10.75 -8.72
C ALA A 231 -10.98 9.94 -10.01
N LYS A 232 -10.50 10.57 -11.09
CA LYS A 232 -10.21 9.88 -12.37
C LYS A 232 -9.21 8.74 -12.23
N ALA A 233 -8.18 8.91 -11.40
CA ALA A 233 -7.17 7.88 -11.19
C ALA A 233 -7.69 6.69 -10.35
N THR A 234 -8.69 6.91 -9.48
CA THR A 234 -9.18 5.90 -8.52
C THR A 234 -10.47 5.22 -8.99
N ALA A 235 -11.26 5.89 -9.85
CA ALA A 235 -12.56 5.40 -10.33
C ALA A 235 -12.52 3.99 -10.97
N PRO A 236 -11.54 3.62 -11.82
CA PRO A 236 -11.49 2.27 -12.38
C PRO A 236 -11.35 1.19 -11.30
N GLN A 237 -10.48 1.42 -10.31
CA GLN A 237 -10.29 0.50 -9.19
C GLN A 237 -11.56 0.38 -8.33
N LEU A 238 -12.28 1.49 -8.13
CA LEU A 238 -13.54 1.47 -7.40
C LEU A 238 -14.58 0.59 -8.09
N LEU A 239 -14.73 0.70 -9.41
CA LEU A 239 -15.70 -0.09 -10.18
C LEU A 239 -15.37 -1.58 -10.15
N GLU A 240 -14.09 -1.93 -10.32
CA GLU A 240 -13.60 -3.30 -10.27
C GLU A 240 -13.91 -3.94 -8.91
N VAL A 241 -13.45 -3.32 -7.82
CA VAL A 241 -13.64 -3.88 -6.47
C VAL A 241 -15.12 -3.84 -6.05
N ALA A 242 -15.87 -2.80 -6.41
CA ALA A 242 -17.29 -2.74 -6.11
C ALA A 242 -18.06 -3.87 -6.81
N ALA A 243 -17.77 -4.13 -8.09
CA ALA A 243 -18.41 -5.22 -8.83
C ALA A 243 -18.06 -6.60 -8.23
N GLU A 244 -16.79 -6.82 -7.85
CA GLU A 244 -16.36 -8.07 -7.22
C GLU A 244 -17.01 -8.31 -5.86
N GLN A 245 -17.14 -7.25 -5.07
CA GLN A 245 -17.66 -7.33 -3.70
C GLN A 245 -19.17 -7.14 -3.63
N GLY A 246 -19.84 -6.88 -4.75
CA GLY A 246 -21.29 -6.73 -4.87
C GLY A 246 -21.83 -5.38 -4.38
N TRP A 247 -21.02 -4.34 -4.39
CA TRP A 247 -21.44 -2.98 -4.04
C TRP A 247 -21.97 -2.21 -5.25
N ASN A 248 -22.95 -1.35 -4.99
CA ASN A 248 -23.43 -0.35 -5.94
C ASN A 248 -22.91 1.04 -5.52
N LEU A 249 -22.86 1.99 -6.46
CA LEU A 249 -22.49 3.39 -6.21
C LEU A 249 -23.63 4.14 -5.51
N ASP A 250 -23.96 3.76 -4.28
CA ASP A 250 -25.09 4.25 -3.50
C ASP A 250 -24.70 4.79 -2.12
N ASP A 251 -25.69 5.23 -1.34
CA ASP A 251 -25.50 5.79 0.00
C ASP A 251 -24.90 4.79 1.01
N GLN A 252 -25.08 3.47 0.78
CA GLN A 252 -24.48 2.45 1.65
C GLN A 252 -22.97 2.43 1.44
N LEU A 253 -22.53 2.46 0.17
CA LEU A 253 -21.11 2.54 -0.16
C LEU A 253 -20.50 3.86 0.35
N VAL A 254 -21.21 4.99 0.22
CA VAL A 254 -20.77 6.28 0.79
C VAL A 254 -20.55 6.15 2.29
N THR A 255 -21.53 5.61 3.01
CA THR A 255 -21.44 5.40 4.46
C THR A 255 -20.21 4.57 4.79
N LYS A 256 -20.01 3.46 4.08
CA LYS A 256 -18.90 2.54 4.35
C LYS A 256 -17.54 3.19 4.10
N LEU A 257 -17.39 3.87 2.97
CA LEU A 257 -16.14 4.56 2.61
C LEU A 257 -15.83 5.73 3.54
N THR A 258 -16.84 6.36 4.16
CA THR A 258 -16.67 7.54 5.02
C THR A 258 -16.66 7.29 6.53
N GLU A 259 -16.77 6.03 6.97
CA GLU A 259 -16.65 5.65 8.40
C GLU A 259 -15.36 6.25 9.01
N ASN A 260 -15.39 6.87 10.19
CA ASN A 260 -14.17 7.47 10.77
C ASN A 260 -13.82 6.89 12.15
N PRO A 261 -13.42 5.61 12.24
CA PRO A 261 -12.94 5.05 13.48
C PRO A 261 -11.60 5.70 13.86
N GLY A 262 -11.53 6.32 15.04
CA GLY A 262 -10.26 6.77 15.63
C GLY A 262 -9.70 8.11 15.13
N GLY A 263 -10.47 8.91 14.39
CA GLY A 263 -10.07 10.29 14.05
C GLY A 263 -8.95 10.35 13.00
N ILE A 264 -9.23 9.81 11.81
CA ILE A 264 -8.34 9.78 10.66
C ILE A 264 -7.91 11.19 10.25
N ARG A 265 -6.63 11.36 9.94
CA ARG A 265 -6.06 12.66 9.50
C ARG A 265 -5.74 12.72 8.00
N ASN A 266 -5.58 11.58 7.34
CA ASN A 266 -5.23 11.51 5.91
C ASN A 266 -6.31 10.78 5.09
N TYR A 267 -7.42 11.47 4.86
CA TYR A 267 -8.62 10.92 4.22
C TYR A 267 -8.35 10.36 2.82
N ARG A 268 -7.51 11.02 2.02
CA ARG A 268 -7.20 10.58 0.64
C ARG A 268 -6.47 9.24 0.59
N GLN A 269 -5.47 9.07 1.45
CA GLN A 269 -4.71 7.82 1.49
C GLN A 269 -5.59 6.69 2.03
N VAL A 270 -6.36 6.96 3.09
CA VAL A 270 -7.25 5.95 3.68
C VAL A 270 -8.37 5.57 2.73
N LEU A 271 -8.91 6.51 1.95
CA LEU A 271 -9.94 6.20 0.95
C LEU A 271 -9.43 5.19 -0.09
N ARG A 272 -8.20 5.36 -0.58
CA ARG A 272 -7.59 4.41 -1.53
C ARG A 272 -7.41 3.02 -0.93
N ILE A 273 -6.95 2.95 0.32
CA ILE A 273 -6.80 1.67 1.04
C ILE A 273 -8.17 0.99 1.19
N ARG A 274 -9.20 1.73 1.60
CA ARG A 274 -10.56 1.17 1.77
C ARG A 274 -11.21 0.70 0.49
N ILE A 275 -10.93 1.38 -0.63
CA ILE A 275 -11.40 0.92 -1.93
C ILE A 275 -10.70 -0.40 -2.29
N GLY A 276 -9.41 -0.56 -1.96
CA GLY A 276 -8.70 -1.82 -2.15
C GLY A 276 -9.16 -2.95 -1.22
N ASP A 277 -9.45 -2.62 0.04
CA ASP A 277 -9.84 -3.57 1.10
C ASP A 277 -11.34 -3.53 1.39
N LEU A 278 -12.17 -3.34 0.36
CA LEU A 278 -13.61 -3.23 0.53
C LEU A 278 -14.17 -4.62 0.94
N PRO A 279 -14.86 -4.74 2.09
CA PRO A 279 -15.45 -6.01 2.48
C PRO A 279 -16.61 -6.35 1.54
N LYS A 280 -17.02 -7.63 1.50
CA LYS A 280 -18.21 -8.05 0.76
C LYS A 280 -19.43 -7.24 1.19
N ALA A 281 -20.24 -6.79 0.22
CA ALA A 281 -21.44 -6.02 0.49
C ALA A 281 -22.37 -6.79 1.43
N PRO A 282 -22.99 -6.11 2.41
CA PRO A 282 -24.02 -6.75 3.23
C PRO A 282 -25.12 -7.26 2.29
N PRO A 283 -25.80 -8.37 2.63
CA PRO A 283 -26.92 -8.86 1.84
C PRO A 283 -27.91 -7.70 1.69
N ALA A 284 -28.25 -7.39 0.43
CA ALA A 284 -29.17 -6.32 0.13
C ALA A 284 -30.40 -6.47 1.03
N PRO A 285 -30.80 -5.43 1.78
CA PRO A 285 -32.00 -5.52 2.58
C PRO A 285 -33.11 -5.92 1.63
N ALA A 286 -33.78 -7.04 1.91
CA ALA A 286 -34.92 -7.49 1.11
C ALA A 286 -35.82 -6.28 0.87
N PRO A 287 -36.28 -6.04 -0.37
CA PRO A 287 -37.07 -4.86 -0.68
C PRO A 287 -38.19 -4.81 0.34
N ARG A 288 -38.12 -3.85 1.27
CA ARG A 288 -39.21 -3.60 2.18
C ARG A 288 -40.33 -3.24 1.24
N ALA A 289 -41.31 -4.14 1.11
CA ALA A 289 -42.53 -3.86 0.41
C ALA A 289 -43.14 -2.64 1.10
N THR A 290 -42.82 -1.45 0.62
CA THR A 290 -43.65 -0.27 0.78
C THR A 290 -44.85 -0.54 -0.09
N SER A 291 -45.72 -1.43 0.39
CA SER A 291 -47.09 -1.50 -0.08
C SER A 291 -47.61 -0.06 0.07
N PRO A 292 -47.92 0.65 -1.02
CA PRO A 292 -48.49 1.99 -0.89
C PRO A 292 -49.76 1.82 -0.09
N LEU A 293 -49.75 2.33 1.15
CA LEU A 293 -50.93 2.28 1.99
C LEU A 293 -52.04 2.98 1.22
N PRO A 294 -53.26 2.41 1.18
CA PRO A 294 -54.39 3.12 0.60
C PRO A 294 -54.58 4.46 1.32
N PRO A 295 -55.26 5.43 0.71
CA PRO A 295 -55.56 6.71 1.36
C PRO A 295 -56.21 6.48 2.73
N TRP A 296 -55.80 7.26 3.73
CA TRP A 296 -56.33 7.17 5.09
C TRP A 296 -57.83 7.51 5.09
N CYS A 297 -58.63 6.74 5.84
CA CYS A 297 -60.09 6.88 5.83
C CYS A 297 -60.63 8.06 6.66
N GLY A 298 -59.79 8.71 7.48
CA GLY A 298 -60.20 9.84 8.33
C GLY A 298 -60.88 9.46 9.65
N GLU A 299 -61.25 8.19 9.84
CA GLU A 299 -62.04 7.72 11.01
C GLU A 299 -61.24 6.88 12.01
N CYS A 300 -60.12 6.28 11.60
CA CYS A 300 -59.28 5.49 12.51
C CYS A 300 -58.25 6.37 13.25
N ALA A 301 -57.64 5.82 14.30
CA ALA A 301 -56.69 6.54 15.15
C ALA A 301 -57.29 7.77 15.86
N ASP A 302 -58.59 7.73 16.18
CA ASP A 302 -59.33 8.83 16.81
C ASP A 302 -59.25 10.15 16.00
N GLY A 303 -59.11 10.06 14.68
CA GLY A 303 -58.98 11.22 13.79
C GLY A 303 -57.60 11.90 13.79
N ALA A 304 -56.58 11.27 14.41
CA ALA A 304 -55.23 11.82 14.43
C ALA A 304 -54.59 11.80 13.03
N ARG A 305 -54.22 12.98 12.50
CA ARG A 305 -53.56 13.13 11.18
C ARG A 305 -52.24 12.38 11.05
N ALA A 306 -51.62 11.96 12.15
CA ALA A 306 -50.44 11.10 12.12
C ALA A 306 -50.70 9.76 11.41
N ALA A 307 -51.95 9.27 11.42
CA ALA A 307 -52.37 8.06 10.71
C ALA A 307 -52.33 8.19 9.18
N GLU A 308 -52.23 9.40 8.63
CA GLU A 308 -52.05 9.64 7.20
C GLU A 308 -50.71 9.07 6.71
N ARG A 309 -49.65 9.21 7.52
CA ARG A 309 -48.27 8.85 7.17
C ARG A 309 -47.81 7.52 7.77
N GLU A 310 -48.40 7.10 8.90
CA GLU A 310 -47.99 5.90 9.61
C GLU A 310 -49.07 4.81 9.62
N ALA A 311 -48.84 3.72 8.89
CA ALA A 311 -49.73 2.54 8.84
C ALA A 311 -50.09 2.02 10.23
N ARG A 312 -49.09 1.92 11.12
CA ARG A 312 -49.22 1.33 12.45
C ARG A 312 -50.24 2.04 13.35
N LEU A 313 -50.56 3.30 13.04
CA LEU A 313 -51.50 4.09 13.81
C LEU A 313 -52.94 3.90 13.32
N ARG A 314 -53.17 3.26 12.17
CA ARG A 314 -54.49 3.08 11.56
C ARG A 314 -55.28 1.94 12.22
N LEU A 315 -55.50 2.05 13.52
CA LEU A 315 -56.23 1.10 14.36
C LEU A 315 -57.63 1.65 14.70
N VAL A 316 -58.55 0.72 14.93
CA VAL A 316 -59.87 0.95 15.53
C VAL A 316 -59.90 0.16 16.82
N TYR A 317 -60.30 0.79 17.93
CA TYR A 317 -60.39 0.13 19.22
C TYR A 317 -61.80 -0.43 19.42
N ASP A 318 -61.90 -1.66 19.93
CA ASP A 318 -63.17 -2.23 20.38
C ASP A 318 -63.58 -1.70 21.76
N ASP A 319 -64.78 -2.03 22.21
CA ASP A 319 -65.32 -1.62 23.52
C ASP A 319 -64.49 -2.12 24.72
N ARG A 320 -63.53 -3.02 24.47
CA ARG A 320 -62.59 -3.56 25.48
C ARG A 320 -61.22 -2.89 25.40
N GLY A 321 -61.03 -1.93 24.50
CA GLY A 321 -59.78 -1.20 24.31
C GLY A 321 -58.72 -1.95 23.50
N HIS A 322 -59.07 -3.03 22.80
CA HIS A 322 -58.14 -3.72 21.90
C HIS A 322 -58.14 -3.06 20.52
N GLY A 323 -56.95 -2.65 20.06
CA GLY A 323 -56.76 -2.02 18.76
C GLY A 323 -56.65 -3.05 17.63
N HIS A 324 -57.55 -2.98 16.67
CA HIS A 324 -57.56 -3.82 15.46
C HIS A 324 -57.25 -2.98 14.22
N PRO A 325 -56.58 -3.53 13.18
CA PRO A 325 -56.34 -2.80 11.93
C PRO A 325 -57.64 -2.29 11.32
N CYS A 326 -57.66 -1.01 10.94
CA CYS A 326 -58.85 -0.40 10.34
C CYS A 326 -59.20 -1.11 9.02
N PRO A 327 -60.41 -1.67 8.86
CA PRO A 327 -60.79 -2.44 7.67
C PRO A 327 -60.79 -1.59 6.39
N LYS A 328 -61.09 -0.28 6.50
CA LYS A 328 -61.03 0.67 5.37
C LYS A 328 -59.59 0.96 4.93
N CYS A 329 -58.64 0.96 5.87
CA CYS A 329 -57.23 1.27 5.59
C CYS A 329 -56.38 0.01 5.29
N HIS A 330 -56.86 -1.17 5.66
CA HIS A 330 -56.15 -2.44 5.52
C HIS A 330 -57.06 -3.54 4.91
N PRO A 331 -57.59 -3.36 3.68
CA PRO A 331 -58.54 -4.30 3.08
C PRO A 331 -57.95 -5.69 2.82
N GLN A 332 -56.61 -5.82 2.76
CA GLN A 332 -55.93 -7.11 2.59
C GLN A 332 -55.75 -7.90 3.88
N MET A 333 -55.90 -7.26 5.05
CA MET A 333 -55.80 -7.95 6.34
C MET A 333 -57.15 -8.50 6.81
N THR A 334 -58.26 -8.03 6.24
CA THR A 334 -59.61 -8.48 6.57
C THR A 334 -60.04 -9.73 5.79
N SER A 335 -59.33 -10.12 4.72
CA SER A 335 -59.70 -11.25 3.86
C SER A 335 -59.27 -12.63 4.36
N HIS A 336 -58.60 -12.73 5.51
CA HIS A 336 -58.17 -14.00 6.11
C HIS A 336 -59.05 -14.51 7.26
N ALA A 337 -60.20 -13.86 7.50
CA ALA A 337 -61.13 -14.20 8.59
C ALA A 337 -62.54 -14.57 8.11
N ALA A 338 -62.66 -15.20 6.93
CA ALA A 338 -63.91 -15.77 6.44
C ALA A 338 -63.87 -17.30 6.48
#